data_AF-A0A369XL44-F1
#
_entry.id   AF-A0A369XL44-F1
#
_cell.length_a   1.000
_cell.length_b   1.000
_cell.length_c   1.000
_cell.angle_alpha   90.00
_cell.angle_beta   90.00
_cell.angle_gamma   90.00
#
_symmetry.space_group_name_H-M   'P 1'
#
loop_
_entity.id
_entity.type
_entity.pdbx_description
1 polymer ?
#
loop_
_entity_poly.entity_id
_entity_poly.type
_entity_poly.pdbx_seq_one_letter_code
_entity_poly.pdbx_strand_id
1 'polypeptide(L)'
;MRAITMMLSGLLAIGLAGTAEAKKDKDDDKIAECGKHTKVARADDDGIISLKEKMKRGCVIEVKDLHPTQSAVGMDAVECKAAKITGKAKAGKLDKYLLGEKRWVPLVRGPGEVFYLTDHHHLSTAVWNADLKNSDKKVYGYLIADWSDLKDGDFWTQMVEKHDTWLKNPAGEDILPSQLPKSIGALQDDPLRTLSAWVRNSCGYIKCDTPGVSLDDDELSCDDKFHESATCAPANVYFLEFKWAAYLGNVPAVKEALASEASCSQQDPLNQECLDKQYDVMIKALPLAMQAAAAPEAAQVLGKDAGHNPAVQPGIPQPKRCQ
;
A
#
# COMPACT_ATOMS: atom_id res chain seq x y z
N MET A 1 79.28 -57.20 -7.98
CA MET A 1 77.98 -57.90 -7.88
C MET A 1 76.86 -56.88 -8.04
N ARG A 2 75.95 -57.14 -9.00
CA ARG A 2 74.53 -56.72 -9.16
C ARG A 2 74.08 -55.46 -8.40
N ALA A 3 73.79 -54.35 -9.10
CA ALA A 3 72.55 -54.03 -9.84
C ALA A 3 71.46 -53.39 -8.95
N ILE A 4 71.17 -52.11 -9.19
CA ILE A 4 69.89 -51.47 -8.84
C ILE A 4 69.36 -50.78 -10.10
N THR A 5 68.18 -51.22 -10.48
CA THR A 5 67.36 -50.81 -11.62
C THR A 5 66.75 -49.44 -11.38
N MET A 6 66.93 -48.50 -12.30
CA MET A 6 66.02 -47.36 -12.51
C MET A 6 65.50 -47.45 -13.95
N MET A 7 64.20 -47.69 -14.11
CA MET A 7 63.50 -47.47 -15.37
C MET A 7 62.47 -46.36 -15.20
N LEU A 8 62.53 -45.42 -16.12
CA LEU A 8 61.56 -44.38 -16.39
C LEU A 8 60.21 -44.96 -16.84
N SER A 9 59.13 -44.32 -16.41
CA SER A 9 57.91 -43.96 -17.16
C SER A 9 56.90 -43.52 -16.11
N GLY A 10 56.27 -42.35 -16.15
CA GLY A 10 55.81 -41.56 -17.27
C GLY A 10 54.35 -41.26 -16.95
N LEU A 11 53.96 -39.99 -16.83
CA LEU A 11 52.55 -39.63 -16.85
C LEU A 11 52.36 -38.22 -17.40
N LEU A 12 51.61 -38.20 -18.50
CA LEU A 12 51.06 -37.07 -19.24
C LEU A 12 50.39 -36.06 -18.30
N ALA A 13 50.80 -34.79 -18.40
CA ALA A 13 50.01 -33.66 -17.91
C ALA A 13 48.98 -33.29 -18.99
N ILE A 14 47.72 -33.68 -18.79
CA ILE A 14 46.59 -33.13 -19.57
C ILE A 14 46.16 -31.86 -18.83
N GLY A 15 46.56 -30.70 -19.39
CA GLY A 15 46.03 -29.41 -18.97
C GLY A 15 44.59 -29.28 -19.47
N LEU A 16 43.63 -29.39 -18.56
CA LEU A 16 42.27 -28.88 -18.79
C LEU A 16 42.25 -27.42 -18.34
N ALA A 17 42.37 -26.52 -19.31
CA ALA A 17 41.99 -25.12 -19.16
C ALA A 17 40.47 -25.06 -18.96
N GLY A 18 40.04 -25.13 -17.71
CA GLY A 18 38.70 -24.73 -17.33
C GLY A 18 38.62 -23.20 -17.42
N THR A 19 38.13 -22.69 -18.54
CA THR A 19 37.58 -21.34 -18.60
C THR A 19 36.38 -21.33 -17.65
N ALA A 20 36.59 -20.82 -16.44
CA ALA A 20 35.48 -20.38 -15.61
C ALA A 20 34.80 -19.25 -16.39
N GLU A 21 33.76 -19.60 -17.14
CA GLU A 21 32.76 -18.62 -17.55
C GLU A 21 32.19 -18.07 -16.25
N ALA A 22 32.73 -16.93 -15.83
CA ALA A 22 32.07 -16.06 -14.89
C ALA A 22 30.69 -15.79 -15.50
N LYS A 23 29.66 -16.47 -14.96
CA LYS A 23 28.28 -16.03 -15.09
C LYS A 23 28.31 -14.59 -14.62
N LYS A 24 28.28 -13.69 -15.59
CA LYS A 24 28.00 -12.29 -15.38
C LYS A 24 26.61 -12.26 -14.77
N ASP A 25 26.52 -12.20 -13.44
CA ASP A 25 25.30 -11.77 -12.77
C ASP A 25 24.93 -10.46 -13.45
N LYS A 26 23.84 -10.51 -14.21
CA LYS A 26 23.33 -9.36 -14.94
C LYS A 26 22.98 -8.32 -13.88
N ASP A 27 23.84 -7.31 -13.77
CA ASP A 27 23.60 -6.00 -13.14
C ASP A 27 22.37 -6.00 -12.22
N ASP A 28 22.57 -6.37 -10.96
CA ASP A 28 21.72 -5.88 -9.87
C ASP A 28 21.93 -4.36 -9.83
N ASP A 29 21.29 -3.62 -10.75
CA ASP A 29 21.20 -2.17 -10.69
C ASP A 29 20.48 -1.84 -9.38
N LYS A 30 21.27 -1.63 -8.33
CA LYS A 30 20.77 -1.20 -7.03
C LYS A 30 19.99 0.09 -7.26
N ILE A 31 18.69 0.04 -7.01
CA ILE A 31 17.82 1.22 -7.03
C ILE A 31 18.44 2.26 -6.08
N ALA A 32 18.71 3.45 -6.61
CA ALA A 32 19.39 4.51 -5.89
C ALA A 32 18.53 5.06 -4.76
N GLU A 33 19.13 5.65 -3.73
CA GLU A 33 18.40 6.35 -2.68
C GLU A 33 17.65 7.57 -3.25
N CYS A 34 16.49 7.88 -2.66
CA CYS A 34 15.75 9.06 -3.03
C CYS A 34 16.54 10.32 -2.65
N GLY A 35 16.64 11.28 -3.56
CA GLY A 35 17.31 12.56 -3.33
C GLY A 35 17.19 13.46 -4.55
N LYS A 36 17.87 14.61 -4.57
CA LYS A 36 17.77 15.64 -5.63
C LYS A 36 17.92 15.14 -7.08
N HIS A 37 18.57 14.00 -7.29
CA HIS A 37 18.79 13.40 -8.61
C HIS A 37 17.72 12.41 -9.05
N THR A 38 16.81 12.01 -8.14
CA THR A 38 15.63 11.20 -8.50
C THR A 38 14.79 11.99 -9.48
N LYS A 39 14.40 11.35 -10.59
CA LYS A 39 13.64 11.99 -11.67
C LYS A 39 12.18 11.58 -11.58
N VAL A 40 11.29 12.48 -11.99
CA VAL A 40 9.87 12.15 -12.20
C VAL A 40 9.76 11.00 -13.20
N ALA A 41 8.97 9.99 -12.81
CA ALA A 41 8.62 8.83 -13.62
C ALA A 41 7.67 9.23 -14.73
N ARG A 42 7.81 8.59 -15.90
CA ARG A 42 6.96 8.89 -17.06
C ARG A 42 5.84 7.88 -17.17
N ALA A 43 4.62 8.38 -17.15
CA ALA A 43 3.45 7.61 -17.55
C ALA A 43 3.47 7.36 -19.07
N ASP A 44 2.86 6.27 -19.50
CA ASP A 44 2.50 6.03 -20.91
C ASP A 44 1.25 6.83 -21.32
N ASP A 45 0.76 6.58 -22.54
CA ASP A 45 -0.39 7.29 -23.12
C ASP A 45 -1.69 7.05 -22.34
N ASP A 46 -1.77 5.96 -21.56
CA ASP A 46 -2.90 5.62 -20.70
C ASP A 46 -2.75 6.16 -19.27
N GLY A 47 -1.68 6.91 -19.00
CA GLY A 47 -1.41 7.45 -17.67
C GLY A 47 -0.78 6.42 -16.70
N ILE A 48 -0.35 5.25 -17.19
CA ILE A 48 0.18 4.17 -16.36
C ILE A 48 1.70 4.28 -16.27
N ILE A 49 2.23 4.14 -15.04
CA ILE A 49 3.68 4.06 -14.80
C ILE A 49 4.07 2.58 -14.66
N SER A 50 4.62 2.02 -15.73
CA SER A 50 5.04 0.61 -15.79
C SER A 50 6.12 0.26 -14.74
N LEU A 51 6.18 -1.02 -14.35
CA LEU A 51 7.28 -1.53 -13.51
C LEU A 51 8.67 -1.22 -14.08
N LYS A 52 8.83 -1.29 -15.41
CA LYS A 52 10.10 -0.95 -16.06
C LYS A 52 10.50 0.51 -15.81
N GLU A 53 9.55 1.43 -15.86
CA GLU A 53 9.82 2.84 -15.58
C GLU A 53 10.09 3.07 -14.09
N LYS A 54 9.33 2.41 -13.20
CA LYS A 54 9.58 2.42 -11.75
C LYS A 54 10.99 1.93 -11.40
N MET A 55 11.43 0.81 -11.98
CA MET A 55 12.79 0.29 -11.79
C MET A 55 13.87 1.26 -12.31
N LYS A 56 13.60 1.95 -13.43
CA LYS A 56 14.56 2.84 -14.08
C LYS A 56 14.73 4.19 -13.38
N ARG A 57 13.65 4.78 -12.87
CA ARG A 57 13.63 6.14 -12.33
C ARG A 57 13.26 6.24 -10.86
N GLY A 58 12.77 5.16 -10.30
CA GLY A 58 12.43 5.08 -8.90
C GLY A 58 13.66 5.10 -8.01
N CYS A 59 13.39 5.08 -6.72
CA CYS A 59 14.38 5.19 -5.69
C CYS A 59 13.97 4.40 -4.45
N VAL A 60 14.90 4.20 -3.53
CA VAL A 60 14.63 3.61 -2.21
C VAL A 60 14.69 4.71 -1.15
N ILE A 61 13.77 4.67 -0.18
CA ILE A 61 13.70 5.64 0.92
C ILE A 61 13.33 4.94 2.22
N GLU A 62 13.94 5.39 3.32
CA GLU A 62 13.53 4.93 4.66
C GLU A 62 12.13 5.48 4.98
N VAL A 63 11.29 4.66 5.60
CA VAL A 63 9.91 5.05 5.93
C VAL A 63 9.85 6.26 6.87
N LYS A 64 10.88 6.44 7.71
CA LYS A 64 11.00 7.59 8.62
C LYS A 64 11.12 8.93 7.89
N ASP A 65 11.61 8.92 6.65
CA ASP A 65 11.87 10.13 5.84
C ASP A 65 10.68 10.49 4.94
N LEU A 66 9.59 9.70 5.00
CA LEU A 66 8.34 9.96 4.29
C LEU A 66 7.39 10.85 5.09
N HIS A 67 6.86 11.86 4.41
CA HIS A 67 5.78 12.71 4.91
C HIS A 67 4.42 12.21 4.37
N PRO A 68 3.47 11.81 5.24
CA PRO A 68 2.15 11.39 4.78
C PRO A 68 1.32 12.57 4.28
N THR A 69 0.43 12.29 3.33
CA THR A 69 -0.52 13.27 2.76
C THR A 69 -1.97 13.00 3.15
N GLN A 70 -2.17 12.12 4.13
CA GLN A 70 -3.44 11.87 4.82
C GLN A 70 -3.19 11.80 6.33
N SER A 71 -4.22 11.97 7.16
CA SER A 71 -4.04 11.98 8.63
C SER A 71 -4.07 10.60 9.28
N ALA A 72 -4.70 9.63 8.63
CA ALA A 72 -5.05 8.36 9.25
C ALA A 72 -5.13 7.19 8.26
N VAL A 73 -5.04 5.97 8.78
CA VAL A 73 -5.24 4.70 8.07
C VAL A 73 -6.10 3.78 8.94
N GLY A 74 -6.81 2.83 8.33
CA GLY A 74 -7.40 1.73 9.09
C GLY A 74 -6.33 0.74 9.54
N MET A 75 -6.06 0.67 10.85
CA MET A 75 -4.90 -0.07 11.37
C MET A 75 -5.05 -1.60 11.34
N ASP A 76 -6.28 -2.12 11.22
CA ASP A 76 -6.54 -3.55 10.96
C ASP A 76 -5.79 -4.06 9.72
N ALA A 77 -5.89 -3.34 8.61
CA ALA A 77 -5.16 -3.67 7.39
C ALA A 77 -3.63 -3.49 7.52
N VAL A 78 -3.18 -2.62 8.41
CA VAL A 78 -1.75 -2.41 8.71
C VAL A 78 -1.19 -3.63 9.44
N GLU A 79 -1.91 -4.15 10.45
CA GLU A 79 -1.51 -5.34 11.22
C GLU A 79 -1.24 -6.52 10.31
N CYS A 80 -2.19 -6.82 9.42
CA CYS A 80 -2.07 -7.91 8.46
C CYS A 80 -0.90 -7.77 7.49
N LYS A 81 -0.68 -6.55 6.99
CA LYS A 81 0.44 -6.28 6.09
C LYS A 81 1.77 -6.37 6.84
N ALA A 82 1.85 -5.90 8.09
CA ALA A 82 3.06 -5.93 8.91
C ALA A 82 3.46 -7.37 9.25
N ALA A 83 2.51 -8.24 9.60
CA ALA A 83 2.75 -9.67 9.80
C ALA A 83 3.27 -10.35 8.53
N LYS A 84 2.66 -10.08 7.37
CA LYS A 84 3.12 -10.60 6.08
C LYS A 84 4.53 -10.13 5.75
N ILE A 85 4.83 -8.84 5.94
CA ILE A 85 6.17 -8.25 5.72
C ILE A 85 7.20 -8.91 6.63
N THR A 86 6.89 -9.06 7.92
CA THR A 86 7.72 -9.76 8.91
C THR A 86 8.04 -11.19 8.44
N GLY A 87 7.02 -11.93 7.99
CA GLY A 87 7.20 -13.29 7.45
C GLY A 87 8.10 -13.32 6.21
N LYS A 88 7.97 -12.36 5.29
CA LYS A 88 8.85 -12.25 4.12
C LYS A 88 10.29 -11.91 4.50
N ALA A 89 10.49 -11.06 5.50
CA ALA A 89 11.82 -10.74 6.02
C ALA A 89 12.50 -11.96 6.65
N LYS A 90 11.79 -12.69 7.52
CA LYS A 90 12.28 -13.95 8.12
C LYS A 90 12.64 -14.99 7.06
N ALA A 91 11.95 -14.99 5.92
CA ALA A 91 12.23 -15.87 4.78
C ALA A 91 13.33 -15.34 3.83
N GLY A 92 13.99 -14.22 4.12
CA GLY A 92 15.00 -13.61 3.24
C GLY A 92 14.44 -13.07 1.92
N LYS A 93 13.15 -12.76 1.86
CA LYS A 93 12.40 -12.36 0.65
C LYS A 93 11.83 -10.94 0.74
N LEU A 94 12.29 -10.11 1.69
CA LEU A 94 11.78 -8.76 1.92
C LEU A 94 11.88 -7.88 0.67
N ASP A 95 13.09 -7.69 0.13
CA ASP A 95 13.32 -6.81 -1.02
C ASP A 95 12.55 -7.30 -2.25
N LYS A 96 12.59 -8.62 -2.54
CA LYS A 96 11.78 -9.21 -3.62
C LYS A 96 10.27 -8.95 -3.43
N TYR A 97 9.78 -9.00 -2.20
CA TYR A 97 8.37 -8.74 -1.91
C TYR A 97 8.01 -7.27 -2.12
N LEU A 98 8.83 -6.34 -1.63
CA LEU A 98 8.63 -4.90 -1.73
C LEU A 98 8.85 -4.36 -3.15
N LEU A 99 9.67 -5.02 -3.97
CA LEU A 99 9.88 -4.70 -5.39
C LEU A 99 8.71 -5.10 -6.30
N GLY A 100 7.73 -5.83 -5.78
CA GLY A 100 6.54 -6.21 -6.53
C GLY A 100 5.80 -5.00 -7.07
N GLU A 101 5.26 -5.10 -8.29
CA GLU A 101 4.70 -3.97 -9.06
C GLU A 101 3.69 -3.09 -8.31
N LYS A 102 2.86 -3.70 -7.47
CA LYS A 102 1.82 -3.05 -6.65
C LYS A 102 2.31 -2.51 -5.28
N ARG A 103 3.62 -2.51 -5.03
CA ARG A 103 4.21 -2.10 -3.74
C ARG A 103 5.18 -0.92 -3.87
N TRP A 104 5.35 -0.45 -5.10
CA TRP A 104 6.01 0.81 -5.36
C TRP A 104 5.13 1.97 -4.91
N VAL A 105 5.68 2.89 -4.13
CA VAL A 105 4.93 4.02 -3.58
C VAL A 105 5.07 5.27 -4.47
N PRO A 106 3.97 5.92 -4.89
CA PRO A 106 4.06 7.21 -5.57
C PRO A 106 4.43 8.30 -4.58
N LEU A 107 5.35 9.16 -5.01
CA LEU A 107 5.90 10.25 -4.20
C LEU A 107 5.80 11.57 -4.96
N VAL A 108 5.54 12.65 -4.24
CA VAL A 108 5.78 14.02 -4.71
C VAL A 108 6.98 14.58 -3.96
N ARG A 109 7.93 15.18 -4.68
CA ARG A 109 8.97 15.98 -4.03
C ARG A 109 8.42 17.40 -3.83
N GLY A 110 8.32 17.84 -2.58
CA GLY A 110 7.83 19.16 -2.21
C GLY A 110 8.95 20.11 -1.74
N PRO A 111 8.57 21.29 -1.26
CA PRO A 111 9.50 22.33 -0.82
C PRO A 111 10.51 21.82 0.21
N GLY A 112 11.77 22.21 0.07
CA GLY A 112 12.86 21.73 0.94
C GLY A 112 13.28 20.29 0.67
N GLU A 113 13.00 19.76 -0.53
CA GLU A 113 13.35 18.39 -0.97
C GLU A 113 12.66 17.29 -0.15
N VAL A 114 11.52 17.60 0.47
CA VAL A 114 10.74 16.65 1.28
C VAL A 114 9.95 15.70 0.37
N PHE A 115 9.95 14.40 0.69
CA PHE A 115 9.21 13.40 -0.06
C PHE A 115 7.85 13.12 0.59
N TYR A 116 6.79 13.49 -0.11
CA TYR A 116 5.40 13.30 0.30
C TYR A 116 4.84 12.01 -0.31
N LEU A 117 4.33 11.12 0.54
CA LEU A 117 3.70 9.85 0.15
C LEU A 117 2.26 10.09 -0.26
N THR A 118 1.90 9.88 -1.53
CA THR A 118 0.55 10.18 -2.05
C THR A 118 -0.40 8.99 -2.09
N ASP A 119 0.12 7.76 -2.11
CA ASP A 119 -0.66 6.53 -1.98
C ASP A 119 0.15 5.46 -1.22
N HIS A 120 -0.51 4.37 -0.84
CA HIS A 120 0.05 3.24 -0.10
C HIS A 120 0.47 3.56 1.35
N HIS A 121 -0.22 4.49 2.03
CA HIS A 121 0.03 4.77 3.46
C HIS A 121 -0.11 3.54 4.34
N HIS A 122 -1.06 2.63 4.07
CA HIS A 122 -1.14 1.35 4.78
C HIS A 122 0.10 0.46 4.61
N LEU A 123 0.70 0.42 3.41
CA LEU A 123 1.92 -0.36 3.17
C LEU A 123 3.10 0.26 3.93
N SER A 124 3.30 1.57 3.82
CA SER A 124 4.38 2.28 4.50
C SER A 124 4.25 2.18 6.02
N THR A 125 3.03 2.31 6.55
CA THR A 125 2.75 2.11 7.98
C THR A 125 2.96 0.65 8.40
N ALA A 126 2.69 -0.31 7.52
CA ALA A 126 2.97 -1.72 7.80
C ALA A 126 4.47 -2.03 7.81
N VAL A 127 5.27 -1.40 6.93
CA VAL A 127 6.74 -1.49 6.99
C VAL A 127 7.26 -0.84 8.26
N TRP A 128 6.69 0.29 8.69
CA TRP A 128 7.03 0.94 9.96
C TRP A 128 6.80 0.02 11.17
N ASN A 129 5.67 -0.70 11.21
CA ASN A 129 5.28 -1.55 12.33
C ASN A 129 5.74 -3.02 12.22
N ALA A 130 6.35 -3.43 11.10
CA ALA A 130 6.86 -4.79 10.93
C ALA A 130 8.10 -5.02 11.81
N ASP A 131 8.28 -6.27 12.25
CA ASP A 131 9.44 -6.74 13.01
C ASP A 131 10.66 -6.84 12.08
N LEU A 132 11.24 -5.68 11.80
CA LEU A 132 12.38 -5.43 10.92
C LEU A 132 13.45 -4.65 11.68
N LYS A 133 14.71 -4.81 11.27
CA LYS A 133 15.76 -3.87 11.69
C LYS A 133 15.43 -2.48 11.15
N ASN A 134 15.79 -1.43 11.88
CA ASN A 134 15.54 -0.05 11.43
C ASN A 134 16.11 0.23 10.01
N SER A 135 17.28 -0.33 9.68
CA SER A 135 17.89 -0.23 8.35
C SER A 135 17.07 -0.88 7.21
N ASP A 136 16.16 -1.80 7.57
CA ASP A 136 15.33 -2.54 6.62
C ASP A 136 13.92 -1.94 6.50
N LYS A 137 13.57 -0.93 7.32
CA LYS A 137 12.30 -0.20 7.26
C LYS A 137 12.30 0.82 6.11
N LYS A 138 12.40 0.30 4.89
CA LYS A 138 12.49 1.06 3.63
C LYS A 138 11.37 0.67 2.66
N VAL A 139 11.03 1.56 1.75
CA VAL A 139 10.12 1.29 0.62
C VAL A 139 10.76 1.72 -0.70
N TYR A 140 10.26 1.17 -1.80
CA TYR A 140 10.65 1.58 -3.15
C TYR A 140 9.62 2.57 -3.67
N GLY A 141 10.06 3.78 -4.02
CA GLY A 141 9.22 4.86 -4.47
C GLY A 141 9.53 5.31 -5.89
N TYR A 142 8.62 6.07 -6.47
CA TYR A 142 8.83 6.78 -7.74
C TYR A 142 8.17 8.15 -7.67
N LEU A 143 8.84 9.16 -8.24
CA LEU A 143 8.29 10.51 -8.27
C LEU A 143 7.19 10.60 -9.32
N ILE A 144 6.00 11.03 -8.92
CA ILE A 144 4.91 11.41 -9.85
C ILE A 144 4.96 12.90 -10.20
N ALA A 145 5.55 13.72 -9.33
CA ALA A 145 5.82 15.13 -9.58
C ALA A 145 7.03 15.61 -8.76
N ASP A 146 7.64 16.68 -9.26
CA ASP A 146 8.66 17.44 -8.54
C ASP A 146 8.23 18.91 -8.48
N TRP A 147 7.90 19.35 -7.27
CA TRP A 147 7.41 20.67 -6.92
C TRP A 147 8.29 21.29 -5.84
N SER A 148 9.56 20.89 -5.75
CA SER A 148 10.47 21.38 -4.70
C SER A 148 10.81 22.87 -4.81
N ASP A 149 10.64 23.45 -6.00
CA ASP A 149 10.81 24.88 -6.27
C ASP A 149 9.56 25.73 -5.95
N LEU A 150 8.41 25.11 -5.60
CA LEU A 150 7.22 25.86 -5.23
C LEU A 150 7.34 26.45 -3.82
N LYS A 151 6.59 27.55 -3.57
CA LYS A 151 6.35 28.01 -2.20
C LYS A 151 5.35 27.08 -1.52
N ASP A 152 5.41 26.99 -0.20
CA ASP A 152 4.56 26.07 0.59
C ASP A 152 3.06 26.18 0.27
N GLY A 153 2.52 27.41 0.15
CA GLY A 153 1.11 27.62 -0.21
C GLY A 153 0.75 27.13 -1.62
N ASP A 154 1.62 27.37 -2.60
CA ASP A 154 1.41 26.93 -4.00
C ASP A 154 1.53 25.41 -4.10
N PHE A 155 2.47 24.82 -3.36
CA PHE A 155 2.64 23.37 -3.24
C PHE A 155 1.36 22.70 -2.73
N TRP A 156 0.81 23.16 -1.61
CA TRP A 156 -0.41 22.55 -1.06
C TRP A 156 -1.64 22.78 -1.94
N THR A 157 -1.73 23.92 -2.61
CA THR A 157 -2.75 24.15 -3.65
C THR A 157 -2.64 23.09 -4.73
N GLN A 158 -1.43 22.81 -5.21
CA GLN A 158 -1.20 21.81 -6.25
C GLN A 158 -1.52 20.39 -5.77
N MET A 159 -1.13 20.02 -4.55
CA MET A 159 -1.45 18.72 -3.94
C MET A 159 -2.96 18.48 -3.88
N VAL A 160 -3.75 19.50 -3.52
CA VAL A 160 -5.22 19.42 -3.48
C VAL A 160 -5.81 19.30 -4.88
N GLU A 161 -5.39 20.14 -5.82
CA GLU A 161 -5.86 20.12 -7.21
C GLU A 161 -5.58 18.80 -7.93
N LYS A 162 -4.46 18.16 -7.60
CA LYS A 162 -4.05 16.86 -8.18
C LYS A 162 -4.60 15.65 -7.44
N HIS A 163 -5.34 15.86 -6.36
CA HIS A 163 -5.86 14.80 -5.49
C HIS A 163 -4.74 13.92 -4.88
N ASP A 164 -3.59 14.53 -4.58
CA ASP A 164 -2.43 13.89 -3.96
C ASP A 164 -2.45 13.97 -2.41
N THR A 165 -3.49 14.57 -1.84
CA THR A 165 -3.69 14.70 -0.39
C THR A 165 -5.15 14.55 0.02
N TRP A 166 -5.36 13.94 1.18
CA TRP A 166 -6.64 13.84 1.87
C TRP A 166 -6.60 14.63 3.17
N LEU A 167 -7.28 15.79 3.19
CA LEU A 167 -7.25 16.75 4.28
C LEU A 167 -8.48 16.64 5.18
N LYS A 168 -8.76 15.43 5.69
CA LYS A 168 -9.75 15.20 6.74
C LYS A 168 -9.20 14.30 7.84
N ASN A 169 -9.61 14.55 9.08
CA ASN A 169 -9.29 13.70 10.23
C ASN A 169 -10.25 12.49 10.35
N PRO A 170 -9.99 11.52 11.28
CA PRO A 170 -10.89 10.38 11.49
C PRO A 170 -12.33 10.75 11.91
N ALA A 171 -12.53 11.95 12.49
CA ALA A 171 -13.87 12.46 12.81
C ALA A 171 -14.61 13.00 11.56
N GLY A 172 -13.96 13.03 10.39
CA GLY A 172 -14.50 13.54 9.13
C GLY A 172 -14.36 15.05 8.94
N GLU A 173 -13.74 15.74 9.90
CA GLU A 173 -13.55 17.18 9.90
C GLU A 173 -12.42 17.57 8.93
N ASP A 174 -12.59 18.70 8.22
CA ASP A 174 -11.53 19.26 7.40
C ASP A 174 -10.34 19.70 8.26
N ILE A 175 -9.14 19.43 7.77
CA ILE A 175 -7.89 19.86 8.41
C ILE A 175 -7.05 20.70 7.46
N LEU A 176 -6.21 21.55 8.03
CA LEU A 176 -5.17 22.26 7.29
C LEU A 176 -4.00 21.31 6.99
N PRO A 177 -3.24 21.53 5.90
CA PRO A 177 -2.04 20.74 5.63
C PRO A 177 -1.04 20.72 6.78
N SER A 178 -0.93 21.82 7.54
CA SER A 178 -0.06 21.91 8.71
C SER A 178 -0.44 20.98 9.87
N GLN A 179 -1.65 20.41 9.85
CA GLN A 179 -2.14 19.43 10.82
C GLN A 179 -1.91 17.98 10.36
N LEU A 180 -1.42 17.75 9.14
CA LEU A 180 -1.00 16.43 8.72
C LEU A 180 0.17 15.93 9.59
N PRO A 181 0.24 14.62 9.88
CA PRO A 181 1.39 14.04 10.55
C PRO A 181 2.67 14.31 9.76
N LYS A 182 3.78 14.52 10.47
CA LYS A 182 5.10 14.75 9.83
C LYS A 182 5.87 13.48 9.54
N SER A 183 5.39 12.34 10.00
CA SER A 183 5.99 11.04 9.77
C SER A 183 4.92 9.98 9.59
N ILE A 184 5.25 8.93 8.83
CA ILE A 184 4.41 7.73 8.75
C ILE A 184 4.11 7.18 10.14
N GLY A 185 5.09 7.28 11.03
CA GLY A 185 5.08 7.01 12.48
C GLY A 185 3.95 7.65 13.30
N ALA A 186 3.21 8.62 12.74
CA ALA A 186 2.22 9.41 13.47
C ALA A 186 0.83 9.45 12.78
N LEU A 187 0.62 8.65 11.73
CA LEU A 187 -0.72 8.41 11.19
C LEU A 187 -1.64 7.83 12.28
N GLN A 188 -2.83 8.42 12.39
CA GLN A 188 -3.86 7.97 13.32
C GLN A 188 -4.55 6.71 12.80
N ASP A 189 -5.28 6.05 13.69
CA ASP A 189 -6.22 5.02 13.31
C ASP A 189 -7.58 5.64 12.91
N ASP A 190 -8.12 5.19 11.79
CA ASP A 190 -9.47 5.50 11.32
C ASP A 190 -10.26 4.19 11.14
N PRO A 191 -11.11 3.83 12.11
CA PRO A 191 -11.83 2.58 12.05
C PRO A 191 -12.91 2.52 10.95
N LEU A 192 -13.46 3.67 10.54
CA LEU A 192 -14.37 3.70 9.40
C LEU A 192 -13.64 3.32 8.10
N ARG A 193 -12.32 3.53 8.04
CA ARG A 193 -11.51 3.01 6.93
C ARG A 193 -11.31 1.52 6.97
N THR A 194 -11.22 0.92 8.17
CA THR A 194 -11.27 -0.53 8.34
C THR A 194 -12.63 -1.08 7.86
N LEU A 195 -13.74 -0.53 8.36
CA LEU A 195 -15.09 -0.95 7.98
C LEU A 195 -15.32 -0.85 6.47
N SER A 196 -14.97 0.29 5.86
CA SER A 196 -15.09 0.51 4.43
C SER A 196 -14.30 -0.51 3.61
N ALA A 197 -13.09 -0.88 4.05
CA ALA A 197 -12.29 -1.92 3.39
C ALA A 197 -12.95 -3.30 3.49
N TRP A 198 -13.53 -3.65 4.64
CA TRP A 198 -14.24 -4.92 4.82
C TRP A 198 -15.51 -4.99 3.97
N VAL A 199 -16.26 -3.89 3.88
CA VAL A 199 -17.43 -3.78 3.00
C VAL A 199 -17.03 -4.00 1.55
N ARG A 200 -15.95 -3.36 1.08
CA ARG A 200 -15.43 -3.55 -0.27
C ARG A 200 -15.00 -4.99 -0.54
N ASN A 201 -14.21 -5.58 0.37
CA ASN A 201 -13.73 -6.95 0.23
C ASN A 201 -14.89 -7.96 0.24
N SER A 202 -16.02 -7.59 0.84
CA SER A 202 -17.27 -8.35 0.82
C SER A 202 -18.18 -7.99 -0.35
N CYS A 203 -17.66 -7.27 -1.36
CA CYS A 203 -18.39 -6.81 -2.55
C CYS A 203 -19.58 -5.89 -2.26
N GLY A 204 -19.61 -5.15 -1.15
CA GLY A 204 -20.65 -4.17 -0.85
C GLY A 204 -20.59 -2.92 -1.73
N TYR A 205 -19.41 -2.60 -2.25
CA TYR A 205 -19.20 -1.67 -3.35
C TYR A 205 -17.99 -2.11 -4.19
N ILE A 206 -17.90 -1.63 -5.42
CA ILE A 206 -16.98 -2.14 -6.44
C ILE A 206 -16.10 -1.01 -6.97
N LYS A 207 -14.81 -1.29 -7.09
CA LYS A 207 -13.87 -0.43 -7.81
C LYS A 207 -13.32 -1.19 -8.99
N CYS A 208 -13.31 -0.55 -10.14
CA CYS A 208 -12.69 -1.10 -11.33
C CYS A 208 -11.20 -0.93 -11.19
N ASP A 209 -10.47 -2.05 -11.28
CA ASP A 209 -9.04 -1.96 -11.48
C ASP A 209 -8.77 -1.41 -12.88
N THR A 210 -7.67 -0.68 -13.06
CA THR A 210 -7.24 -0.25 -14.40
C THR A 210 -6.92 -1.47 -15.27
N PRO A 211 -7.12 -1.39 -16.60
CA PRO A 211 -6.59 -2.40 -17.52
C PRO A 211 -5.08 -2.62 -17.27
N GLY A 212 -4.66 -3.88 -17.14
CA GLY A 212 -3.25 -4.24 -16.89
C GLY A 212 -2.86 -4.44 -15.43
N VAL A 213 -3.79 -4.28 -14.48
CA VAL A 213 -3.56 -4.66 -13.08
C VAL A 213 -3.81 -6.16 -12.92
N SER A 214 -2.75 -6.97 -12.87
CA SER A 214 -2.87 -8.40 -12.56
C SER A 214 -3.42 -8.58 -11.15
N LEU A 215 -4.68 -8.98 -11.00
CA LEU A 215 -5.16 -9.57 -9.74
C LEU A 215 -4.24 -10.76 -9.43
N ASP A 216 -3.75 -10.86 -8.19
CA ASP A 216 -2.98 -12.05 -7.81
C ASP A 216 -3.90 -13.26 -8.09
N ASP A 217 -3.39 -14.24 -8.83
CA ASP A 217 -4.16 -15.29 -9.51
C ASP A 217 -5.12 -16.07 -8.56
N ASP A 218 -6.29 -16.43 -9.11
CA ASP A 218 -7.26 -17.46 -8.65
C ASP A 218 -8.56 -17.05 -7.88
N GLU A 219 -8.93 -15.78 -7.78
CA GLU A 219 -10.30 -15.41 -7.34
C GLU A 219 -10.94 -14.32 -8.23
N LEU A 220 -12.17 -14.58 -8.71
CA LEU A 220 -12.97 -13.58 -9.41
C LEU A 220 -13.13 -12.35 -8.52
N SER A 221 -12.80 -11.18 -9.06
CA SER A 221 -13.00 -9.91 -8.37
C SER A 221 -14.48 -9.65 -8.11
N CYS A 222 -14.77 -8.72 -7.20
CA CYS A 222 -16.15 -8.29 -7.00
C CYS A 222 -16.78 -7.73 -8.29
N ASP A 223 -15.97 -7.06 -9.12
CA ASP A 223 -16.40 -6.58 -10.44
C ASP A 223 -16.82 -7.75 -11.34
N ASP A 224 -15.97 -8.77 -11.47
CA ASP A 224 -16.28 -9.97 -12.25
C ASP A 224 -17.60 -10.62 -11.79
N LYS A 225 -17.83 -10.68 -10.47
CA LYS A 225 -19.02 -11.28 -9.85
C LYS A 225 -20.30 -10.47 -10.04
N PHE A 226 -20.22 -9.14 -10.15
CA PHE A 226 -21.40 -8.25 -10.06
C PHE A 226 -21.50 -7.19 -11.16
N HIS A 227 -20.69 -7.25 -12.21
CA HIS A 227 -20.67 -6.26 -13.31
C HIS A 227 -22.03 -5.98 -13.97
N GLU A 228 -22.99 -6.93 -13.96
CA GLU A 228 -24.32 -6.74 -14.55
C GLU A 228 -25.28 -5.94 -13.65
N SER A 229 -25.11 -6.03 -12.33
CA SER A 229 -26.04 -5.49 -11.34
C SER A 229 -25.50 -4.30 -10.57
N ALA A 230 -24.19 -4.11 -10.55
CA ALA A 230 -23.50 -3.03 -9.87
C ALA A 230 -22.96 -1.99 -10.84
N THR A 231 -22.81 -0.77 -10.35
CA THR A 231 -21.94 0.22 -11.00
C THR A 231 -20.51 0.01 -10.55
N CYS A 232 -19.55 0.37 -11.39
CA CYS A 232 -18.15 0.26 -11.07
C CYS A 232 -17.50 1.65 -10.98
N ALA A 233 -16.80 1.92 -9.88
CA ALA A 233 -16.06 3.18 -9.75
C ALA A 233 -14.83 3.16 -10.66
N PRO A 234 -14.68 4.11 -11.59
CA PRO A 234 -13.49 4.17 -12.43
C PRO A 234 -12.22 4.42 -11.60
N ALA A 235 -11.07 4.02 -12.14
CA ALA A 235 -9.79 4.13 -11.41
C ALA A 235 -9.39 5.58 -11.05
N ASN A 236 -9.93 6.59 -11.75
CA ASN A 236 -9.70 8.01 -11.45
C ASN A 236 -10.60 8.57 -10.34
N VAL A 237 -11.41 7.73 -9.68
CA VAL A 237 -12.17 8.16 -8.49
C VAL A 237 -11.24 8.14 -7.29
N TYR A 238 -10.79 9.33 -6.90
CA TYR A 238 -9.91 9.53 -5.75
C TYR A 238 -10.63 9.33 -4.42
N PHE A 239 -9.90 8.75 -3.46
CA PHE A 239 -10.32 8.55 -2.08
C PHE A 239 -11.65 7.79 -1.91
N LEU A 240 -11.97 6.90 -2.85
CA LEU A 240 -13.24 6.17 -2.89
C LEU A 240 -13.58 5.53 -1.53
N GLU A 241 -12.64 4.82 -0.94
CA GLU A 241 -12.85 4.10 0.31
C GLU A 241 -13.01 5.06 1.51
N PHE A 242 -12.47 6.29 1.45
CA PHE A 242 -12.76 7.34 2.43
C PHE A 242 -14.18 7.92 2.26
N LYS A 243 -14.64 8.11 1.02
CA LYS A 243 -16.01 8.57 0.75
C LYS A 243 -17.04 7.55 1.27
N TRP A 244 -16.80 6.27 1.01
CA TRP A 244 -17.62 5.19 1.57
C TRP A 244 -17.56 5.12 3.10
N ALA A 245 -16.37 5.27 3.69
CA ALA A 245 -16.22 5.33 5.15
C ALA A 245 -17.06 6.46 5.77
N ALA A 246 -17.02 7.66 5.19
CA ALA A 246 -17.79 8.81 5.63
C ALA A 246 -19.31 8.61 5.48
N TYR A 247 -19.77 8.01 4.39
CA TYR A 247 -21.19 7.67 4.22
C TYR A 247 -21.64 6.65 5.29
N LEU A 248 -20.93 5.52 5.38
CA LEU A 248 -21.28 4.43 6.30
C LEU A 248 -21.30 4.92 7.77
N GLY A 249 -20.31 5.71 8.19
CA GLY A 249 -20.25 6.27 9.55
C GLY A 249 -21.39 7.24 9.88
N ASN A 250 -22.10 7.76 8.88
CA ASN A 250 -23.27 8.64 9.06
C ASN A 250 -24.61 7.89 9.01
N VAL A 251 -24.62 6.61 8.65
CA VAL A 251 -25.85 5.82 8.68
C VAL A 251 -26.21 5.50 10.14
N PRO A 252 -27.42 5.85 10.62
CA PRO A 252 -27.74 5.78 12.06
C PRO A 252 -27.48 4.42 12.70
N ALA A 253 -27.91 3.33 12.06
CA ALA A 253 -27.72 1.98 12.59
C ALA A 253 -26.24 1.57 12.66
N VAL A 254 -25.44 1.95 11.65
CA VAL A 254 -23.99 1.71 11.64
C VAL A 254 -23.33 2.54 12.73
N LYS A 255 -23.63 3.83 12.79
CA LYS A 255 -23.10 4.74 13.81
C LYS A 255 -23.40 4.28 15.23
N GLU A 256 -24.60 3.78 15.50
CA GLU A 256 -24.98 3.21 16.78
C GLU A 256 -24.19 1.94 17.11
N ALA A 257 -24.01 1.04 16.14
CA ALA A 257 -23.19 -0.16 16.33
C ALA A 257 -21.70 0.15 16.59
N LEU A 258 -21.24 1.31 16.09
CA LEU A 258 -19.90 1.85 16.32
C LEU A 258 -19.81 2.75 17.56
N ALA A 259 -20.90 3.01 18.30
CA ALA A 259 -20.90 4.03 19.36
C ALA A 259 -19.95 3.73 20.54
N SER A 260 -19.54 2.46 20.71
CA SER A 260 -18.53 2.05 21.70
C SER A 260 -17.10 2.03 21.14
N GLU A 261 -16.91 2.41 19.89
CA GLU A 261 -15.63 2.34 19.20
C GLU A 261 -14.70 3.45 19.67
N ALA A 262 -13.48 3.06 20.05
CA ALA A 262 -12.38 3.98 20.22
C ALA A 262 -11.43 3.80 19.03
N SER A 263 -11.10 4.90 18.35
CA SER A 263 -9.88 4.97 17.54
C SER A 263 -8.72 4.49 18.40
N CYS A 264 -7.95 3.53 17.90
CA CYS A 264 -6.83 3.06 18.68
C CYS A 264 -5.67 4.06 18.56
N SER A 265 -5.16 4.58 19.68
CA SER A 265 -3.89 5.32 19.64
C SER A 265 -2.80 4.32 19.27
N GLN A 266 -2.23 4.45 18.08
CA GLN A 266 -1.23 3.51 17.60
C GLN A 266 -0.12 4.27 16.93
N GLN A 267 1.11 3.79 17.16
CA GLN A 267 2.14 3.34 16.21
C GLN A 267 3.28 2.64 16.97
N ASP A 268 4.10 1.88 16.25
CA ASP A 268 5.23 1.01 16.66
C ASP A 268 5.47 0.78 18.17
N PRO A 269 5.08 -0.40 18.72
CA PRO A 269 4.29 -1.45 18.09
C PRO A 269 2.79 -1.13 18.05
N LEU A 270 2.06 -1.80 17.15
CA LEU A 270 0.59 -1.73 17.13
C LEU A 270 -0.01 -2.22 18.46
N ASN A 271 -1.02 -1.51 18.98
CA ASN A 271 -1.72 -1.90 20.20
C ASN A 271 -2.70 -3.05 19.90
N GLN A 272 -2.22 -4.27 20.11
CA GLN A 272 -2.96 -5.48 19.75
C GLN A 272 -4.24 -5.67 20.54
N GLU A 273 -4.26 -5.34 21.83
CA GLU A 273 -5.48 -5.44 22.65
C GLU A 273 -6.55 -4.45 22.17
N CYS A 274 -6.16 -3.25 21.75
CA CYS A 274 -7.09 -2.28 21.20
C CYS A 274 -7.66 -2.76 19.86
N LEU A 275 -6.81 -3.27 18.96
CA LEU A 275 -7.26 -3.82 17.67
C LEU A 275 -8.22 -4.99 17.84
N ASP A 276 -8.00 -5.88 18.83
CA ASP A 276 -8.94 -6.97 19.11
C ASP A 276 -10.32 -6.45 19.55
N LYS A 277 -10.37 -5.39 20.36
CA LYS A 277 -11.62 -4.76 20.80
C LYS A 277 -12.30 -4.04 19.63
N GLN A 278 -11.54 -3.34 18.80
CA GLN A 278 -12.05 -2.72 17.58
C GLN A 278 -12.66 -3.78 16.66
N TYR A 279 -11.95 -4.88 16.42
CA TYR A 279 -12.45 -6.01 15.63
C TYR A 279 -13.81 -6.51 16.14
N ASP A 280 -13.96 -6.70 17.46
CA ASP A 280 -15.21 -7.18 18.07
C ASP A 280 -16.39 -6.19 17.90
N VAL A 281 -16.10 -4.90 17.70
CA VAL A 281 -17.09 -3.88 17.30
C VAL A 281 -17.36 -3.95 15.80
N MET A 282 -16.32 -4.02 14.96
CA MET A 282 -16.42 -4.08 13.51
C MET A 282 -17.28 -5.24 13.02
N ILE A 283 -17.15 -6.44 13.61
CA ILE A 283 -17.96 -7.60 13.21
C ILE A 283 -19.47 -7.40 13.45
N LYS A 284 -19.85 -6.57 14.43
CA LYS A 284 -21.26 -6.24 14.72
C LYS A 284 -21.78 -5.18 13.77
N ALA A 285 -20.92 -4.22 13.40
CA ALA A 285 -21.26 -3.15 12.47
C ALA A 285 -21.30 -3.63 11.01
N LEU A 286 -20.49 -4.63 10.63
CA LEU A 286 -20.34 -5.07 9.24
C LEU A 286 -21.68 -5.42 8.56
N PRO A 287 -22.57 -6.26 9.12
CA PRO A 287 -23.84 -6.57 8.45
C PRO A 287 -24.72 -5.34 8.20
N LEU A 288 -24.73 -4.39 9.16
CA LEU A 288 -25.46 -3.12 9.03
C LEU A 288 -24.84 -2.24 7.94
N ALA A 289 -23.51 -2.22 7.86
CA ALA A 289 -22.78 -1.51 6.82
C ALA A 289 -23.01 -2.11 5.42
N MET A 290 -23.09 -3.45 5.31
CA MET A 290 -23.45 -4.12 4.06
C MET A 290 -24.87 -3.76 3.60
N GLN A 291 -25.83 -3.77 4.53
CA GLN A 291 -27.20 -3.35 4.23
C GLN A 291 -27.25 -1.88 3.78
N ALA A 292 -26.53 -1.00 4.48
CA ALA A 292 -26.41 0.41 4.15
C ALA A 292 -25.75 0.67 2.80
N ALA A 293 -24.77 -0.16 2.41
CA ALA A 293 -24.08 -0.05 1.13
C ALA A 293 -24.96 -0.47 -0.05
N ALA A 294 -25.76 -1.52 0.12
CA ALA A 294 -26.71 -1.98 -0.90
C ALA A 294 -27.93 -1.06 -1.07
N ALA A 295 -28.24 -0.24 -0.06
CA ALA A 295 -29.39 0.65 -0.07
C ALA A 295 -29.30 1.69 -1.21
N PRO A 296 -30.42 2.04 -1.89
CA PRO A 296 -30.43 3.05 -2.94
C PRO A 296 -29.90 4.42 -2.50
N GLU A 297 -30.05 4.76 -1.22
CA GLU A 297 -29.55 5.98 -0.59
C GLU A 297 -28.03 6.13 -0.77
N ALA A 298 -27.27 5.03 -0.77
CA ALA A 298 -25.82 5.07 -0.97
C ALA A 298 -25.47 5.66 -2.34
N ALA A 299 -26.15 5.21 -3.41
CA ALA A 299 -25.96 5.75 -4.76
C ALA A 299 -26.42 7.22 -4.86
N GLN A 300 -27.48 7.60 -4.14
CA GLN A 300 -27.98 8.98 -4.13
C GLN A 300 -26.99 9.94 -3.48
N VAL A 301 -26.34 9.52 -2.38
CA VAL A 301 -25.39 10.35 -1.63
C VAL A 301 -24.01 10.38 -2.27
N LEU A 302 -23.48 9.22 -2.69
CA LEU A 302 -22.11 9.10 -3.19
C LEU A 302 -21.98 9.36 -4.69
N GLY A 303 -23.10 9.28 -5.42
CA GLY A 303 -23.15 9.43 -6.87
C GLY A 303 -22.89 8.12 -7.63
N LYS A 304 -23.20 8.14 -8.92
CA LYS A 304 -23.16 6.98 -9.82
C LYS A 304 -21.76 6.37 -10.02
N ASP A 305 -20.70 7.16 -9.85
CA ASP A 305 -19.32 6.73 -10.07
C ASP A 305 -18.67 6.18 -8.79
N ALA A 306 -19.45 5.99 -7.73
CA ALA A 306 -18.96 5.47 -6.44
C ALA A 306 -18.95 3.93 -6.37
N GLY A 307 -19.32 3.24 -7.45
CA GLY A 307 -19.23 1.79 -7.47
C GLY A 307 -20.31 1.10 -6.64
N HIS A 308 -21.50 1.68 -6.59
CA HIS A 308 -22.63 1.14 -5.83
C HIS A 308 -23.00 -0.26 -6.33
N ASN A 309 -23.11 -1.20 -5.40
CA ASN A 309 -23.61 -2.55 -5.65
C ASN A 309 -24.93 -2.75 -4.88
N PRO A 310 -26.09 -2.90 -5.56
CA PRO A 310 -27.38 -3.12 -4.91
C PRO A 310 -27.56 -4.54 -4.35
N ALA A 311 -26.66 -5.48 -4.64
CA ALA A 311 -26.76 -6.84 -4.15
C ALA A 311 -26.39 -6.92 -2.67
N VAL A 312 -27.37 -7.27 -1.82
CA VAL A 312 -27.12 -7.47 -0.38
C VAL A 312 -26.20 -8.68 -0.18
N GLN A 313 -24.99 -8.41 0.30
CA GLN A 313 -24.01 -9.42 0.68
C GLN A 313 -24.01 -9.61 2.20
N PRO A 314 -23.75 -10.82 2.72
CA PRO A 314 -23.76 -11.09 4.17
C PRO A 314 -22.65 -10.34 4.92
N GLY A 315 -21.58 -9.92 4.24
CA GLY A 315 -20.37 -9.38 4.85
C GLY A 315 -19.51 -10.51 5.41
N ILE A 316 -18.29 -10.65 4.91
CA ILE A 316 -17.34 -11.64 5.42
C ILE A 316 -16.27 -10.87 6.19
N PRO A 317 -16.26 -10.96 7.54
CA PRO A 317 -15.22 -10.31 8.32
C PRO A 317 -13.86 -10.90 7.95
N GLN A 318 -12.83 -10.06 7.93
CA GLN A 318 -11.46 -10.53 7.79
C GLN A 318 -11.05 -11.35 9.02
N PRO A 319 -10.02 -12.21 8.95
CA PRO A 319 -9.53 -12.90 10.14
C PRO A 319 -9.12 -11.90 11.24
N LYS A 320 -9.51 -12.16 12.50
CA LYS A 320 -9.16 -11.31 13.66
C LYS A 320 -7.66 -11.04 13.79
N ARG A 321 -6.84 -11.98 13.32
CA ARG A 321 -5.39 -11.90 13.29
C ARG A 321 -4.90 -12.47 11.98
N CYS A 322 -3.93 -11.79 11.39
CA CYS A 322 -3.25 -12.26 10.20
C CYS A 322 -1.96 -12.98 10.58
N GLN A 323 -2.09 -14.27 10.92
CA GLN A 323 -0.96 -15.19 11.16
C GLN A 323 -0.74 -16.10 9.96
#